data_AF-A0A8T5Y5C9-F1
#
_entry.id   AF-A0A8T5Y5C9-F1
#
_cell.length_a   1.000
_cell.length_b   1.000
_cell.length_c   1.000
_cell.angle_alpha   90.00
_cell.angle_beta   90.00
_cell.angle_gamma   90.00
#
_symmetry.space_group_name_H-M   'P 1'
#
loop_
_entity.id
_entity.type
_entity.pdbx_description
1 polymer ?
#
loop_
_entity_poly.entity_id
_entity_poly.type
_entity_poly.pdbx_seq_one_letter_code
_entity_poly.pdbx_strand_id
1 'polypeptide(L)'
;MANNILQPKYTSTGSVYQLVIPMDIGELIPEDDSVRLLSAVLERIDYGKLHAAYSRLGRIERSPESLFKILVYGYMNGIYSSRELERACRRDVNFMYLFGRASAPDHATIARFRS
;
A
#
# COMPACT_ATOMS: atom_id res chain seq x y z
N MET A 1 -4.15 15.32 -44.54
CA MET A 1 -3.15 14.85 -43.56
C MET A 1 -3.92 14.23 -42.41
N ALA A 2 -3.90 12.90 -42.29
CA ALA A 2 -4.68 12.18 -41.28
C ALA A 2 -3.99 12.27 -39.91
N ASN A 3 -4.69 12.82 -38.92
CA ASN A 3 -4.22 12.82 -37.53
C ASN A 3 -4.28 11.40 -36.98
N ASN A 4 -3.14 10.71 -36.95
CA ASN A 4 -2.97 9.44 -36.23
C ASN A 4 -3.04 9.71 -34.73
N ILE A 5 -4.23 9.57 -34.15
CA ILE A 5 -4.43 9.59 -32.70
C ILE A 5 -3.88 8.26 -32.17
N LEU A 6 -2.66 8.27 -31.64
CA LEU A 6 -1.96 7.07 -31.13
C LEU A 6 -2.60 6.48 -29.85
N GLN A 7 -3.61 7.13 -29.28
CA GLN A 7 -4.36 6.66 -28.11
C GLN A 7 -5.87 6.89 -28.30
N PRO A 8 -6.63 5.95 -28.88
CA PRO A 8 -8.08 6.01 -28.83
C PRO A 8 -8.55 6.05 -27.35
N LYS A 9 -9.66 6.74 -27.06
CA LYS A 9 -10.28 6.70 -25.73
C LYS A 9 -10.79 5.28 -25.46
N TYR A 10 -9.98 4.45 -24.81
CA TYR A 10 -10.34 3.07 -24.45
C TYR A 10 -11.49 2.97 -23.43
N THR A 11 -11.90 4.10 -22.84
CA THR A 11 -13.02 4.18 -21.89
C THR A 11 -14.40 4.14 -22.55
N SER A 12 -14.50 4.37 -23.86
CA SER A 12 -15.80 4.38 -24.57
C SER A 12 -16.22 3.05 -25.19
N THR A 13 -15.36 2.03 -25.15
CA THR A 13 -15.58 0.74 -25.85
C THR A 13 -15.81 -0.45 -24.90
N GLY A 14 -15.88 -0.24 -23.59
CA GLY A 14 -16.15 -1.29 -22.61
C GLY A 14 -17.61 -1.34 -22.18
N SER A 15 -18.17 -2.54 -22.08
CA SER A 15 -19.36 -2.78 -21.25
C SER A 15 -19.06 -2.26 -19.84
N VAL A 16 -19.90 -1.36 -19.32
CA VAL A 16 -19.75 -0.84 -17.95
C VAL A 16 -20.18 -1.94 -16.99
N TYR A 17 -19.24 -2.77 -16.56
CA TYR A 17 -19.45 -3.67 -15.43
C TYR A 17 -19.40 -2.81 -14.17
N GLN A 18 -20.52 -2.69 -13.47
CA GLN A 18 -20.53 -2.14 -12.11
C GLN A 18 -19.82 -3.14 -11.20
N LEU A 19 -18.52 -2.95 -10.99
CA LEU A 19 -17.76 -3.73 -10.04
C LEU A 19 -18.24 -3.36 -8.63
N VAL A 20 -18.81 -4.33 -7.92
CA VAL A 20 -19.13 -4.19 -6.50
C VAL A 20 -17.86 -4.56 -5.74
N ILE A 21 -17.11 -3.57 -5.27
CA ILE A 21 -16.05 -3.82 -4.31
C ILE A 21 -16.76 -4.17 -2.98
N PRO A 22 -16.42 -5.31 -2.33
CA PRO A 22 -17.02 -5.68 -1.07
C PRO A 22 -16.73 -4.60 -0.01
N MET A 23 -17.64 -4.46 0.96
CA MET A 23 -17.48 -3.48 2.04
C MET A 23 -16.24 -3.80 2.90
N ASP A 24 -15.88 -5.08 2.99
CA ASP A 24 -14.63 -5.56 3.56
C ASP A 24 -13.69 -6.07 2.45
N ILE A 25 -12.56 -5.38 2.27
CA ILE A 25 -11.51 -5.77 1.33
C ILE A 25 -10.81 -7.08 1.73
N GLY A 26 -10.92 -7.48 3.00
CA GLY A 26 -10.40 -8.75 3.50
C GLY A 26 -11.06 -9.98 2.86
N GLU A 27 -12.29 -9.86 2.34
CA GLU A 27 -12.96 -10.95 1.63
C GLU A 27 -12.27 -11.32 0.30
N LEU A 28 -11.54 -10.37 -0.30
CA LEU A 28 -10.79 -10.59 -1.53
C LEU A 28 -9.47 -11.33 -1.29
N ILE A 29 -9.06 -11.49 -0.03
CA ILE A 29 -7.77 -12.05 0.36
C ILE A 29 -7.98 -13.49 0.84
N PRO A 30 -7.33 -14.48 0.21
CA PRO A 30 -7.38 -15.88 0.64
C PRO A 30 -7.03 -16.06 2.12
N GLU A 31 -7.57 -17.10 2.76
CA GLU A 31 -7.29 -17.41 4.17
C GLU A 31 -5.81 -17.73 4.42
N ASP A 32 -5.16 -18.37 3.45
CA ASP A 32 -3.75 -18.79 3.52
C ASP A 32 -2.75 -17.70 3.08
N ASP A 33 -3.21 -16.48 2.81
CA ASP A 33 -2.32 -15.41 2.34
C ASP A 33 -1.36 -14.93 3.45
N SER A 34 -0.10 -14.78 3.09
CA SER A 34 0.98 -14.28 3.94
C SER A 34 0.68 -12.93 4.63
N VAL A 35 -0.16 -12.09 4.02
CA VAL A 35 -0.53 -10.78 4.56
C VAL A 35 -1.30 -10.89 5.89
N ARG A 36 -2.09 -11.95 6.06
CA ARG A 36 -2.87 -12.19 7.29
C ARG A 36 -1.95 -12.57 8.45
N LEU A 37 -1.03 -13.50 8.20
CA LEU A 37 0.01 -13.87 9.16
C LEU A 37 0.83 -12.65 9.57
N LEU A 38 1.26 -11.86 8.58
CA LEU A 38 2.04 -10.67 8.83
C LEU A 38 1.27 -9.66 9.69
N SER A 39 -0.01 -9.37 9.37
CA SER A 39 -0.82 -8.44 10.18
C SER A 39 -0.91 -8.90 11.63
N ALA A 40 -1.22 -10.18 11.85
CA ALA A 40 -1.36 -10.76 13.19
C ALA A 40 -0.04 -10.72 13.99
N VAL A 41 1.10 -10.93 13.33
CA VAL A 41 2.42 -10.83 13.96
C VAL A 41 2.75 -9.38 14.30
N LEU A 42 2.59 -8.47 13.34
CA LEU A 42 2.94 -7.06 13.49
C LEU A 42 2.09 -6.37 14.57
N GLU A 43 0.82 -6.76 14.74
CA GLU A 43 -0.04 -6.25 15.83
C GLU A 43 0.47 -6.59 17.24
N ARG A 44 1.30 -7.63 17.38
CA ARG A 44 1.82 -8.10 18.67
C ARG A 44 3.23 -7.58 18.97
N ILE A 45 3.84 -6.86 18.04
CA ILE A 45 5.20 -6.31 18.20
C ILE A 45 5.14 -5.05 19.05
N ASP A 46 6.08 -4.91 19.98
CA ASP A 46 6.31 -3.67 20.70
C ASP A 46 7.03 -2.64 19.81
N TYR A 47 6.31 -1.59 19.43
CA TYR A 47 6.83 -0.48 18.63
C TYR A 47 7.53 0.61 19.46
N GLY A 48 7.71 0.43 20.76
CA GLY A 48 8.31 1.45 21.64
C GLY A 48 9.67 1.97 21.14
N LYS A 49 10.54 1.06 20.68
CA LYS A 49 11.84 1.45 20.08
C LYS A 49 11.69 2.19 18.76
N LEU A 50 10.70 1.81 17.94
CA LEU A 50 10.41 2.47 16.68
C LEU A 50 9.94 3.91 16.92
N HIS A 51 9.02 4.11 17.86
CA HIS A 51 8.54 5.43 18.25
C HIS A 51 9.63 6.30 18.87
N ALA A 52 10.58 5.71 19.61
CA ALA A 52 11.70 6.45 20.19
C ALA A 52 12.70 6.92 19.12
N ALA A 53 12.96 6.10 18.09
CA ALA A 53 13.85 6.45 16.98
C ALA A 53 13.18 7.40 15.98
N TYR A 54 11.87 7.30 15.81
CA TYR A 54 11.13 8.13 14.86
C TYR A 54 10.90 9.53 15.43
N SER A 55 11.54 10.53 14.81
CA SER A 55 11.48 11.92 15.26
C SER A 55 10.04 12.45 15.31
N ARG A 56 9.66 13.03 16.46
CA ARG A 56 8.39 13.75 16.66
C ARG A 56 8.44 15.19 16.15
N LEU A 57 9.61 15.67 15.72
CA LEU A 57 9.82 17.04 15.26
C LEU A 57 9.51 17.15 13.78
N GLY A 58 8.33 17.70 13.46
CA GLY A 58 7.88 17.95 12.09
C GLY A 58 6.45 17.49 11.84
N ARG A 59 6.03 17.54 10.58
CA ARG A 59 4.70 17.07 10.16
C ARG A 59 4.70 15.53 10.09
N ILE A 60 4.07 14.89 11.07
CA ILE A 60 3.88 13.44 11.06
C ILE A 60 2.68 13.14 10.16
N GLU A 61 2.93 12.84 8.89
CA GLU A 61 1.85 12.55 7.93
C GLU A 61 1.27 11.14 8.10
N ARG A 62 2.02 10.21 8.69
CA ARG A 62 1.65 8.79 8.84
C ARG A 62 2.23 8.21 10.13
N SER A 63 1.55 7.19 10.66
CA SER A 63 2.05 6.41 11.81
C SER A 63 3.30 5.60 11.41
N PRO A 64 4.35 5.58 12.25
CA PRO A 64 5.55 4.79 12.01
C PRO A 64 5.26 3.29 11.82
N GLU A 65 4.28 2.80 12.57
CA GLU A 65 3.84 1.40 12.55
C GLU A 65 3.34 1.00 11.16
N SER A 66 2.47 1.81 10.55
CA SER A 66 1.93 1.51 9.22
C SER A 66 3.01 1.53 8.14
N LEU A 67 3.96 2.48 8.22
CA LEU A 67 5.11 2.52 7.30
C LEU A 67 6.01 1.29 7.47
N PHE A 68 6.21 0.85 8.71
CA PHE A 68 6.94 -0.38 9.01
C PHE A 68 6.24 -1.61 8.41
N LYS A 69 4.91 -1.74 8.57
CA LYS A 69 4.16 -2.87 7.98
C LYS A 69 4.36 -2.98 6.47
N ILE A 70 4.29 -1.85 5.77
CA ILE A 70 4.46 -1.78 4.30
C ILE A 70 5.87 -2.21 3.89
N LEU A 71 6.89 -1.75 4.63
CA LEU A 71 8.27 -2.10 4.32
C LEU A 71 8.52 -3.59 4.52
N VAL A 72 8.06 -4.17 5.63
CA VAL A 72 8.22 -5.60 5.89
C VAL A 72 7.51 -6.42 4.81
N TYR A 73 6.24 -6.11 4.53
CA TYR A 73 5.49 -6.84 3.51
C TYR A 73 6.07 -6.68 2.11
N GLY A 74 6.49 -5.47 1.75
CA GLY A 74 7.13 -5.21 0.47
C GLY A 74 8.43 -5.97 0.31
N TYR A 75 9.26 -6.04 1.36
CA TYR A 75 10.52 -6.79 1.32
C TYR A 75 10.29 -8.29 1.23
N MET A 76 9.25 -8.82 1.91
CA MET A 76 8.83 -10.22 1.74
C MET A 76 8.45 -10.55 0.29
N ASN A 77 7.86 -9.58 -0.42
CA ASN A 77 7.47 -9.72 -1.83
C ASN A 77 8.57 -9.29 -2.83
N GLY A 78 9.79 -8.97 -2.35
CA GLY A 78 10.90 -8.56 -3.21
C GLY A 78 10.80 -7.13 -3.78
N ILE A 79 9.94 -6.28 -3.23
CA ILE A 79 9.74 -4.89 -3.65
C ILE A 79 10.56 -3.96 -2.75
N TYR A 80 11.67 -3.43 -3.27
CA TYR A 80 12.63 -2.61 -2.50
C TYR A 80 12.64 -1.13 -2.87
N SER A 81 12.12 -0.79 -4.05
CA SER A 81 12.02 0.59 -4.51
C SER A 81 10.88 1.32 -3.81
N SER A 82 11.15 2.51 -3.26
CA SER A 82 10.11 3.32 -2.62
C SER A 82 8.98 3.70 -3.57
N ARG A 83 9.29 3.89 -4.87
CA ARG A 83 8.29 4.16 -5.92
C ARG A 83 7.45 2.93 -6.24
N GLU A 84 8.05 1.75 -6.22
CA GLU A 84 7.31 0.51 -6.44
C GLU A 84 6.42 0.17 -5.25
N LEU A 85 6.90 0.43 -4.02
CA LEU A 85 6.09 0.34 -2.80
C LEU A 85 4.89 1.27 -2.85
N GLU A 86 5.07 2.54 -3.24
CA GLU A 86 3.96 3.49 -3.43
C GLU A 86 2.95 2.96 -4.47
N ARG A 87 3.44 2.42 -5.59
CA ARG A 87 2.58 1.85 -6.63
C ARG A 87 1.82 0.62 -6.12
N ALA A 88 2.46 -0.26 -5.38
CA ALA A 88 1.84 -1.43 -4.78
C ALA A 88 0.75 -1.03 -3.78
N CYS A 89 1.03 -0.06 -2.89
CA CYS A 89 0.05 0.46 -1.94
C CYS A 89 -1.22 1.02 -2.60
N ARG A 90 -1.15 1.50 -3.85
CA ARG A 90 -2.30 2.04 -4.57
C ARG A 90 -3.07 1.00 -5.39
N ARG A 91 -2.48 -0.15 -5.69
CA ARG A 91 -3.01 -1.10 -6.67
C ARG A 91 -3.31 -2.47 -6.09
N ASP A 92 -2.56 -2.88 -5.08
CA ASP A 92 -2.59 -4.23 -4.52
C ASP A 92 -3.47 -4.25 -3.27
N VAL A 93 -4.45 -5.16 -3.29
CA VAL A 93 -5.44 -5.34 -2.21
C VAL A 93 -4.78 -5.81 -0.92
N ASN A 94 -3.69 -6.59 -0.99
CA ASN A 94 -2.97 -7.06 0.19
C ASN A 94 -2.30 -5.88 0.91
N PHE A 95 -1.73 -4.94 0.16
CA PHE A 95 -1.21 -3.71 0.76
C PHE A 95 -2.34 -2.85 1.34
N MET A 96 -3.47 -2.72 0.62
CA MET A 96 -4.65 -1.99 1.12
C MET A 96 -5.16 -2.55 2.44
N TYR A 97 -5.17 -3.86 2.59
CA TYR A 97 -5.55 -4.55 3.82
C TYR A 97 -4.66 -4.18 5.01
N LEU A 98 -3.34 -4.06 4.81
CA LEU A 98 -2.40 -3.74 5.90
C LEU A 98 -2.57 -2.34 6.50
N PHE A 99 -3.02 -1.36 5.72
CA PHE A 99 -3.22 0.02 6.18
C PHE A 99 -4.69 0.42 6.34
N GLY A 100 -5.62 -0.47 5.95
CA GLY A 100 -7.06 -0.28 6.09
C GLY A 100 -7.56 0.99 5.39
N ARG A 101 -8.12 1.92 6.17
CA ARG A 101 -8.71 3.18 5.65
C ARG A 101 -7.70 4.30 5.41
N ALA A 102 -6.42 4.09 5.73
CA ALA A 102 -5.41 5.12 5.49
C ALA A 102 -5.15 5.29 3.99
N SER A 103 -4.73 6.49 3.56
CA SER A 103 -4.31 6.69 2.18
C SER A 103 -2.85 6.24 1.99
N ALA A 104 -2.58 5.61 0.84
CA ALA A 104 -1.26 5.12 0.46
C ALA A 104 -0.17 6.20 0.66
N PRO A 105 0.96 5.88 1.30
CA PRO A 105 2.04 6.84 1.52
C PRO A 105 2.74 7.18 0.20
N ASP A 106 3.30 8.39 0.13
CA ASP A 106 4.13 8.81 -0.99
C ASP A 106 5.53 8.15 -0.91
N HIS A 107 6.17 7.91 -2.06
CA HIS A 107 7.53 7.36 -2.12
C HIS A 107 8.55 8.17 -1.31
N ALA A 108 8.38 9.50 -1.23
CA ALA A 108 9.25 10.36 -0.43
C ALA A 108 9.13 10.09 1.08
N THR A 109 7.92 9.77 1.54
CA THR A 109 7.67 9.40 2.93
C THR A 109 8.26 8.03 3.26
N ILE A 110 8.09 7.06 2.35
CA ILE A 110 8.71 5.73 2.49
C ILE A 110 10.24 5.84 2.51
N ALA A 111 10.81 6.64 1.60
CA ALA A 111 12.26 6.83 1.52
C ALA A 111 12.83 7.48 2.78
N ARG A 112 12.15 8.52 3.31
CA ARG A 112 12.54 9.19 4.56
C ARG A 112 12.41 8.30 5.79
N PHE A 113 11.44 7.40 5.82
CA PHE A 113 11.31 6.45 6.92
C PHE A 113 12.47 5.43 6.95
N ARG A 114 13.03 5.11 5.77
CA ARG A 114 14.13 4.15 5.64
C ARG A 114 15.51 4.75 5.93
N SER A 115 15.69 6.05 5.67
CA SER A 115 16.96 6.78 5.87
C SER A 115 17.16 7.19 7.32
#